data_AF-A0A2D0KIM4-F1
#
_entry.id   AF-A0A2D0KIM4-F1
#
_cell.length_a   1.000
_cell.length_b   1.000
_cell.length_c   1.000
_cell.angle_alpha   90.00
_cell.angle_beta   90.00
_cell.angle_gamma   90.00
#
_symmetry.space_group_name_H-M   'P 1'
#
loop_
_entity.id
_entity.type
_entity.pdbx_description
1 polymer ?
#
loop_
_entity_poly.entity_id
_entity_poly.type
_entity_poly.pdbx_seq_one_letter_code
_entity_poly.pdbx_strand_id
1 'polypeptide(L)'
;MSLLNGSIATEIEVPGGSLITLSQPEEQPTQLIESLIDLFKQHKPVRQAFLVMAHDKNVDEKPNVLIGLEFSVTLTENETNLLIQEAGELACKYLDEDESVDFCLLDEQEGGISHFLIHHTEPFYQRKLGSWLRDTIPVVNQ
;
A
#
# COMPACT_ATOMS: atom_id res chain seq x y z
N MET A 1 -9.41 -9.92 -31.36
CA MET A 1 -9.78 -10.32 -29.99
C MET A 1 -9.50 -9.11 -29.12
N SER A 2 -10.55 -8.40 -28.69
CA SER A 2 -10.42 -7.15 -27.93
C SER A 2 -9.95 -7.48 -26.52
N LEU A 3 -8.78 -6.98 -26.12
CA LEU A 3 -8.37 -6.98 -24.72
C LEU A 3 -9.21 -5.91 -24.03
N LEU A 4 -10.25 -6.35 -23.32
CA LEU A 4 -10.88 -5.52 -22.30
C LEU A 4 -9.84 -5.38 -21.17
N ASN A 5 -9.03 -4.33 -21.24
CA ASN A 5 -8.37 -3.79 -20.05
C ASN A 5 -9.48 -3.24 -19.14
N GLY A 6 -10.17 -4.12 -18.41
CA GLY A 6 -11.01 -3.72 -17.30
C GLY A 6 -10.08 -3.37 -16.14
N SER A 7 -10.19 -2.14 -15.64
CA SER A 7 -9.65 -1.81 -14.31
C SER A 7 -10.13 -2.88 -13.33
N ILE A 8 -9.19 -3.54 -12.65
CA ILE A 8 -9.52 -4.56 -11.65
C ILE A 8 -9.93 -3.80 -10.39
N ALA A 9 -11.22 -3.90 -10.06
CA ALA A 9 -11.78 -3.36 -8.83
C ALA A 9 -12.37 -4.49 -7.99
N THR A 10 -12.23 -4.40 -6.67
CA THR A 10 -12.76 -5.36 -5.69
C THR A 10 -13.44 -4.61 -4.56
N GLU A 11 -14.60 -5.08 -4.12
CA GLU A 11 -15.30 -4.52 -2.96
C GLU A 11 -14.88 -5.27 -1.69
N ILE A 12 -14.62 -4.51 -0.63
CA ILE A 12 -14.23 -5.04 0.68
C ILE A 12 -15.15 -4.44 1.73
N GLU A 13 -15.73 -5.30 2.56
CA GLU A 13 -16.42 -4.87 3.78
C GLU A 13 -15.39 -4.53 4.85
N VAL A 14 -15.46 -3.31 5.38
CA VAL A 14 -14.60 -2.84 6.48
C VAL A 14 -15.34 -2.87 7.82
N PRO A 15 -14.63 -2.87 8.96
CA PRO A 15 -15.26 -2.82 10.27
C PRO A 15 -16.29 -1.67 10.37
N GLY A 16 -17.54 -2.01 10.70
CA GLY A 16 -18.67 -1.07 10.69
C GLY A 16 -19.65 -1.29 9.53
N GLY A 17 -19.37 -2.20 8.60
CA GLY A 17 -20.28 -2.63 7.54
C GLY A 17 -20.28 -1.73 6.29
N SER A 18 -19.38 -0.74 6.23
CA SER A 18 -19.14 0.03 5.01
C SER A 18 -18.47 -0.82 3.95
N LEU A 19 -18.78 -0.54 2.68
CA LEU A 19 -18.16 -1.20 1.53
C LEU A 19 -17.19 -0.22 0.87
N ILE A 20 -15.91 -0.58 0.84
CA ILE A 20 -14.87 0.18 0.16
C ILE A 20 -14.55 -0.54 -1.16
N THR A 21 -14.53 0.22 -2.26
CA THR A 21 -14.02 -0.27 -3.53
C THR A 21 -12.52 -0.03 -3.59
N LEU A 22 -11.73 -1.10 -3.73
CA LEU A 22 -10.30 -1.02 -4.02
C LEU A 22 -10.04 -1.27 -5.51
N SER A 23 -9.20 -0.47 -6.14
CA SER A 23 -8.83 -0.63 -7.55
C SER A 23 -7.40 -0.19 -7.82
N GLN A 24 -6.86 -0.52 -8.99
CA GLN A 24 -5.60 0.05 -9.43
C GLN A 24 -5.80 1.46 -9.98
N PRO A 25 -4.85 2.39 -9.80
CA PRO A 25 -4.93 3.69 -10.44
C PRO A 25 -4.87 3.56 -11.96
N GLU A 26 -5.64 4.38 -12.67
CA GLU A 26 -5.62 4.41 -14.14
C GLU A 26 -4.25 4.85 -14.68
N GLU A 27 -3.62 5.80 -13.99
CA GLU A 27 -2.26 6.25 -14.23
C GLU A 27 -1.42 6.11 -12.96
N GLN A 28 -0.27 5.45 -13.06
CA GLN A 28 0.60 5.22 -11.90
C GLN A 28 1.33 6.52 -11.49
N PRO A 29 1.23 6.97 -10.23
CA PRO A 29 1.86 8.21 -9.76
C PRO A 29 3.37 8.00 -9.55
N THR A 30 4.10 7.95 -10.66
CA THR A 30 5.49 7.45 -10.71
C THR A 30 6.43 8.26 -9.82
N GLN A 31 6.31 9.59 -9.80
CA GLN A 31 7.17 10.46 -8.98
C GLN A 31 6.92 10.27 -7.47
N LEU A 32 5.67 10.08 -7.07
CA LEU A 32 5.30 9.76 -5.69
C LEU A 32 5.88 8.42 -5.28
N ILE A 33 5.70 7.39 -6.13
CA ILE A 33 6.21 6.04 -5.91
C ILE A 33 7.73 6.04 -5.73
N GLU A 34 8.47 6.68 -6.64
CA GLU A 34 9.93 6.75 -6.58
C GLU A 34 10.42 7.44 -5.29
N SER A 35 9.75 8.53 -4.90
CA SER A 35 10.09 9.27 -3.69
C SER A 35 9.84 8.47 -2.42
N LEU A 36 8.70 7.78 -2.34
CA LEU A 36 8.38 6.90 -1.22
C LEU A 36 9.31 5.68 -1.16
N ILE A 37 9.70 5.12 -2.30
CA ILE A 37 10.72 4.05 -2.36
C ILE A 37 12.03 4.54 -1.72
N ASP A 38 12.48 5.75 -2.05
CA ASP A 38 13.72 6.31 -1.51
C ASP A 38 13.63 6.60 -0.02
N LEU A 39 12.48 7.09 0.45
CA LEU A 39 12.17 7.20 1.88
C LEU A 39 12.25 5.82 2.55
N PHE A 40 11.45 4.85 2.10
CA PHE A 40 11.32 3.54 2.74
C PHE A 40 12.62 2.73 2.75
N LYS A 41 13.54 2.94 1.80
CA LYS A 41 14.89 2.36 1.87
C LYS A 41 15.60 2.72 3.18
N GLN A 42 15.44 3.96 3.66
CA GLN A 42 16.04 4.46 4.90
C GLN A 42 15.34 3.91 6.16
N HIS A 43 14.05 3.60 6.08
CA HIS A 43 13.29 3.02 7.19
C HIS A 43 13.32 1.49 7.15
N LYS A 44 14.33 0.91 7.80
CA LYS A 44 14.56 -0.56 7.89
C LYS A 44 13.31 -1.39 8.20
N PRO A 45 12.41 -0.96 9.09
CA PRO A 45 11.21 -1.73 9.42
C PRO A 45 10.23 -1.91 8.25
N VAL A 46 10.21 -1.03 7.25
CA VAL A 46 9.31 -1.16 6.10
C VAL A 46 9.72 -2.37 5.27
N ARG A 47 8.85 -3.38 5.24
CA ARG A 47 9.04 -4.66 4.53
C ARG A 47 8.45 -4.58 3.14
N GLN A 48 7.18 -4.18 3.04
CA GLN A 48 6.46 -4.00 1.79
C GLN A 48 5.62 -2.72 1.85
N ALA A 49 5.41 -2.10 0.69
CA ALA A 49 4.43 -1.04 0.51
C ALA A 49 3.63 -1.26 -0.77
N PHE A 50 2.34 -0.98 -0.69
CA PHE A 50 1.34 -1.21 -1.74
C PHE A 50 0.61 0.09 -2.03
N LEU A 51 0.15 0.26 -3.26
CA LEU A 51 -0.63 1.43 -3.68
C LEU A 51 -1.88 0.96 -4.43
N VAL A 52 -3.03 1.46 -4.00
CA VAL A 52 -4.34 1.26 -4.64
C VAL A 52 -5.14 2.55 -4.57
N MET A 53 -6.21 2.64 -5.35
CA MET A 53 -7.27 3.62 -5.15
C MET A 53 -8.33 3.00 -4.23
N ALA A 54 -8.75 3.73 -3.20
CA ALA A 54 -9.81 3.35 -2.29
C ALA A 54 -10.98 4.32 -2.40
N HIS A 55 -12.21 3.80 -2.50
CA HIS A 55 -13.42 4.61 -2.60
C HIS A 55 -14.53 4.10 -1.68
N ASP A 56 -14.85 4.85 -0.63
CA ASP A 56 -16.15 4.71 0.04
C ASP A 56 -17.16 5.65 -0.63
N LYS A 57 -18.03 5.09 -1.47
CA LYS A 57 -19.02 5.86 -2.24
C LYS A 57 -20.04 6.61 -1.36
N ASN A 58 -20.11 6.31 -0.07
CA ASN A 58 -21.01 6.99 0.85
C ASN A 58 -20.35 8.19 1.55
N VAL A 59 -19.01 8.27 1.50
CA VAL A 59 -18.22 9.27 2.22
C VAL A 59 -17.45 10.15 1.26
N ASP A 60 -16.80 9.56 0.26
CA ASP A 60 -15.89 10.26 -0.65
C ASP A 60 -16.55 10.60 -1.99
N GLU A 61 -16.28 11.81 -2.49
CA GLU A 61 -16.71 12.22 -3.84
C GLU A 61 -15.95 11.45 -4.93
N LYS A 62 -14.66 11.19 -4.71
CA LYS A 62 -13.76 10.48 -5.62
C LYS A 62 -12.93 9.44 -4.85
N PRO A 63 -12.36 8.42 -5.53
CA PRO A 63 -11.38 7.53 -4.92
C PRO A 63 -10.13 8.30 -4.46
N ASN A 64 -9.60 7.96 -3.29
CA ASN A 64 -8.33 8.48 -2.76
C ASN A 64 -7.20 7.46 -2.97
N VAL A 65 -5.95 7.93 -2.99
CA VAL A 65 -4.79 7.03 -2.99
C VAL A 65 -4.65 6.42 -1.60
N LEU A 66 -4.60 5.10 -1.49
CA LEU A 66 -4.31 4.39 -0.25
C LEU A 66 -2.97 3.68 -0.34
N ILE A 67 -2.09 3.96 0.62
CA ILE A 67 -0.78 3.35 0.78
C ILE A 67 -0.79 2.40 1.97
N GLY A 68 -0.69 1.11 1.68
CA GLY A 68 -0.57 0.08 2.71
C GLY A 68 0.89 -0.16 3.05
N LEU A 69 1.24 -0.06 4.34
CA LEU A 69 2.59 -0.33 4.85
C LEU A 69 2.61 -1.58 5.71
N GLU A 70 3.51 -2.49 5.36
CA GLU A 70 3.77 -3.67 6.17
C GLU A 70 5.16 -3.59 6.79
N PHE A 71 5.24 -3.85 8.10
CA PHE A 71 6.49 -3.81 8.84
C PHE A 71 7.02 -5.20 9.16
N SER A 72 8.35 -5.37 9.10
CA SER A 72 9.01 -6.62 9.49
C SER A 72 9.12 -6.82 11.00
N VAL A 73 8.85 -5.77 11.78
CA VAL A 73 8.91 -5.73 13.24
C VAL A 73 7.80 -4.83 13.77
N THR A 74 7.31 -5.10 14.98
CA THR A 74 6.38 -4.20 15.67
C THR A 74 7.11 -2.90 16.03
N LEU A 75 6.57 -1.78 15.57
CA LEU A 75 7.02 -0.45 15.92
C LEU A 75 6.24 0.08 17.13
N THR A 76 6.86 1.00 17.86
CA THR A 76 6.10 1.82 18.80
C THR A 76 5.18 2.78 18.05
N GLU A 77 4.10 3.21 18.68
CA GLU A 77 3.16 4.18 18.09
C GLU A 77 3.87 5.46 17.62
N ASN A 78 4.85 5.94 18.39
CA ASN A 78 5.62 7.13 18.02
C ASN A 78 6.50 6.91 16.77
N GLU A 79 7.16 5.75 16.64
CA GLU A 79 7.95 5.43 15.44
C GLU A 79 7.07 5.32 14.20
N THR A 80 5.91 4.69 14.35
CA THR A 80 4.88 4.59 13.30
C THR A 80 4.40 5.98 12.87
N ASN A 81 4.01 6.83 13.83
CA ASN A 81 3.47 8.16 13.55
C ASN A 81 4.50 9.05 12.86
N LEU A 82 5.77 9.00 13.28
CA LEU A 82 6.85 9.75 12.64
C LEU A 82 7.06 9.32 11.18
N LEU A 83 7.04 8.02 10.90
CA LEU A 83 7.15 7.50 9.53
C LEU A 83 5.95 7.91 8.66
N ILE A 84 4.72 7.76 9.18
CA ILE A 84 3.50 8.15 8.44
C ILE A 84 3.51 9.66 8.17
N GLN A 85 3.90 10.48 9.15
CA GLN A 85 4.00 11.92 8.97
C GLN A 85 5.03 12.28 7.89
N GLU A 86 6.23 11.71 7.94
CA GLU A 86 7.28 11.97 6.95
C GLU A 86 6.86 11.53 5.54
N ALA A 87 6.22 10.37 5.43
CA ALA A 87 5.68 9.88 4.17
C ALA A 87 4.55 10.77 3.62
N GLY A 88 3.65 11.24 4.49
CA GLY A 88 2.59 12.17 4.13
C GLY A 88 3.11 13.54 3.68
N GLU A 89 4.04 14.14 4.42
CA GLU A 89 4.70 15.39 4.02
C GLU A 89 5.44 15.27 2.68
N LEU A 90 6.05 14.12 2.43
CA LEU A 90 6.68 13.83 1.14
C LEU A 90 5.63 13.71 0.04
N ALA A 91 4.53 13.01 0.29
CA ALA A 91 3.49 12.76 -0.68
C ALA A 91 2.75 14.04 -1.10
N CYS A 92 2.49 14.96 -0.17
CA CYS A 92 1.86 16.26 -0.47
C CYS A 92 2.61 17.12 -1.50
N LYS A 93 3.88 16.80 -1.83
CA LYS A 93 4.63 17.48 -2.90
C LYS A 93 4.21 17.06 -4.30
N TYR A 94 3.47 15.96 -4.41
CA TYR A 94 3.09 15.31 -5.67
C TYR A 94 1.57 15.24 -5.89
N LEU A 95 0.78 15.71 -4.93
CA LEU A 95 -0.67 15.72 -4.98
C LEU A 95 -1.17 17.09 -5.43
N ASP A 96 -2.23 17.09 -6.24
CA ASP A 96 -3.00 18.31 -6.54
C ASP A 96 -3.85 18.75 -5.32
N GLU A 97 -4.39 19.97 -5.34
CA GLU A 97 -5.14 20.55 -4.20
C GLU A 97 -6.36 19.72 -3.77
N ASP A 98 -6.98 18.96 -4.69
CA ASP A 98 -8.13 18.10 -4.43
C ASP A 98 -7.79 16.61 -4.29
N GLU A 99 -6.51 16.25 -4.33
CA GLU A 99 -6.05 14.88 -4.13
C GLU A 99 -5.64 14.64 -2.68
N SER A 100 -5.85 13.41 -2.21
CA SER A 100 -5.43 12.99 -0.88
C SER A 100 -4.76 11.62 -0.92
N VAL A 101 -3.90 11.39 0.07
CA VAL A 101 -3.27 10.11 0.31
C VAL A 101 -3.56 9.64 1.73
N ASP A 102 -4.08 8.43 1.84
CA ASP A 102 -4.29 7.74 3.09
C ASP A 102 -3.19 6.71 3.30
N PHE A 103 -2.85 6.47 4.57
CA PHE A 103 -1.92 5.41 4.97
C PHE A 103 -2.63 4.44 5.88
N CYS A 104 -2.44 3.14 5.62
CA CYS A 104 -2.86 2.09 6.54
C CYS A 104 -1.69 1.15 6.87
N LEU A 105 -1.71 0.60 8.07
CA LEU A 105 -0.77 -0.42 8.49
C LEU A 105 -1.40 -1.78 8.18
N LEU A 106 -0.59 -2.67 7.62
CA LEU A 106 -1.03 -4.00 7.24
C LEU A 106 -0.58 -5.02 8.29
N ASP A 107 -1.48 -5.93 8.62
CA ASP A 107 -1.22 -7.10 9.43
C ASP A 107 -1.63 -8.35 8.64
N GLU A 108 -0.69 -9.29 8.46
CA GLU A 108 -0.93 -10.55 7.75
C GLU A 108 -2.05 -11.40 8.39
N GLN A 109 -2.34 -11.19 9.67
CA GLN A 109 -3.40 -11.91 10.38
C GLN A 109 -4.79 -11.28 10.19
N GLU A 110 -4.85 -10.08 9.60
CA GLU A 110 -6.11 -9.37 9.37
C GLU A 110 -6.70 -9.66 7.98
N GLY A 111 -8.04 -9.76 7.95
CA GLY A 111 -8.80 -9.84 6.71
C GLY A 111 -8.90 -8.51 5.96
N GLY A 112 -9.88 -8.41 5.05
CA GLY A 112 -10.22 -7.15 4.39
C GLY A 112 -9.06 -6.54 3.59
N ILE A 113 -8.75 -5.27 3.87
CA ILE A 113 -7.74 -4.49 3.13
C ILE A 113 -6.35 -5.13 3.25
N SER A 114 -5.94 -5.55 4.45
CA SER A 114 -4.65 -6.22 4.68
C SER A 114 -4.50 -7.47 3.82
N HIS A 115 -5.50 -8.36 3.87
CA HIS A 115 -5.51 -9.57 3.05
C HIS A 115 -5.49 -9.29 1.55
N PHE A 116 -6.27 -8.31 1.07
CA PHE A 116 -6.29 -7.97 -0.35
C PHE A 116 -4.94 -7.43 -0.81
N LEU A 117 -4.37 -6.45 -0.11
CA LEU A 117 -3.09 -5.85 -0.49
C LEU A 117 -1.95 -6.88 -0.47
N ILE A 118 -1.85 -7.69 0.58
CA ILE A 118 -0.74 -8.64 0.74
C ILE A 118 -0.81 -9.78 -0.30
N HIS A 119 -2.01 -10.28 -0.62
CA HIS A 119 -2.15 -11.50 -1.42
C HIS A 119 -2.60 -11.28 -2.86
N HIS A 120 -3.17 -10.12 -3.19
CA HIS A 120 -3.80 -9.87 -4.50
C HIS A 120 -3.28 -8.61 -5.19
N THR A 121 -2.34 -7.89 -4.58
CA THR A 121 -1.75 -6.67 -5.14
C THR A 121 -0.23 -6.79 -5.19
N GLU A 122 0.38 -6.30 -6.28
CA GLU A 122 1.83 -6.24 -6.38
C GLU A 122 2.37 -5.05 -5.55
N PRO A 123 3.35 -5.26 -4.64
CA PRO A 123 3.93 -4.16 -3.89
C PRO A 123 4.79 -3.29 -4.81
N PHE A 124 4.64 -1.97 -4.74
CA PHE A 124 5.55 -1.05 -5.44
C PHE A 124 6.92 -0.97 -4.75
N TYR A 125 6.98 -1.31 -3.46
CA TYR A 125 8.21 -1.41 -2.69
C TYR A 125 8.24 -2.73 -1.94
N GLN A 126 9.34 -3.47 -2.09
CA GLN A 126 9.64 -4.62 -1.27
C GLN A 126 11.10 -4.60 -0.86
N ARG A 127 11.35 -4.61 0.45
CA ARG A 127 12.70 -4.69 0.99
C ARG A 127 13.31 -6.03 0.59
N LYS A 128 14.37 -5.96 -0.22
CA LYS A 128 15.14 -7.16 -0.59
C LYS A 128 15.78 -7.73 0.67
N LEU A 129 15.44 -8.97 1.01
CA LEU A 129 16.21 -9.74 1.98
C LEU A 129 17.64 -9.85 1.45
N GLY A 130 18.62 -9.52 2.30
CA GLY A 130 20.03 -9.65 1.96
C GLY A 130 20.36 -11.08 1.52
N SER A 131 21.42 -11.24 0.71
CA SER A 131 21.83 -12.54 0.13
C SER A 131 21.86 -13.70 1.13
N TRP A 132 22.09 -13.41 2.41
CA TRP A 132 22.18 -14.38 3.51
C TRP A 132 20.89 -15.20 3.77
N LEU A 133 19.71 -14.71 3.39
CA LEU A 133 18.44 -15.44 3.59
C LEU A 133 18.01 -16.30 2.39
N ARG A 134 18.63 -16.14 1.21
CA ARG A 134 18.33 -17.01 0.05
C ARG A 134 18.84 -18.43 0.26
N ASP A 135 19.90 -18.60 1.05
CA ASP A 135 20.53 -19.88 1.31
C ASP A 135 19.85 -20.67 2.45
N THR A 136 18.98 -20.02 3.24
CA THR A 136 18.36 -20.62 4.44
C THR A 136 16.87 -20.91 4.32
N ILE A 137 16.19 -20.42 3.28
CA ILE A 137 14.77 -20.71 3.03
C ILE A 137 14.66 -21.74 1.89
N PRO A 138 14.13 -22.95 2.14
CA PRO A 138 13.90 -23.92 1.08
C PRO A 138 12.86 -23.33 0.11
N VAL A 139 13.28 -23.16 -1.14
CA VAL A 139 12.37 -22.76 -2.23
C VAL A 139 11.42 -23.93 -2.49
N VAL A 140 10.17 -23.80 -2.05
CA VAL A 140 9.09 -24.70 -2.45
C VAL A 140 8.53 -24.15 -3.75
N ASN A 141 8.99 -24.70 -4.88
CA ASN A 141 8.33 -24.49 -6.16
C ASN A 141 7.01 -25.28 -6.13
N GLN A 142 5.88 -24.59 -6.25
CA GLN A 142 4.61 -25.18 -6.66
C GLN A 142 4.38 -24.92 -8.14
#